data_AF-A0A9E2VJ87-F1
#
_entry.id   AF-A0A9E2VJ87-F1
#
_cell.length_a   1.000
_cell.length_b   1.000
_cell.length_c   1.000
_cell.angle_alpha   90.00
_cell.angle_beta   90.00
_cell.angle_gamma   90.00
#
_symmetry.space_group_name_H-M   'P 1'
#
loop_
_entity.id
_entity.type
_entity.pdbx_description
1 polymer ?
#
loop_
_entity_poly.entity_id
_entity_poly.type
_entity_poly.pdbx_seq_one_letter_code
_entity_poly.pdbx_strand_id
1 'polypeptide(L)'
;APGGAATAPAAGAVASASADMGIEAIMARRCVSCHAAQPTQAGFAQAPKGVMLETVEQHRQHAAKIAETVASRYMPIGNLTGMTDAERAAVAGWYATLAR
;
A
#
# COMPACT_ATOMS: atom_id res chain seq x y z
N ALA A 1 12.58 3.79 -49.80
CA ALA A 1 11.97 3.29 -48.56
C ALA A 1 13.06 3.11 -47.50
N PRO A 2 12.95 3.76 -46.34
CA PRO A 2 13.60 3.30 -45.12
C PRO A 2 12.55 2.86 -44.08
N GLY A 3 12.81 1.69 -43.49
CA GLY A 3 11.95 1.06 -42.48
C GLY A 3 11.94 1.82 -41.15
N GLY A 4 10.76 1.91 -40.56
CA GLY A 4 10.57 2.42 -39.20
C GLY A 4 10.97 1.37 -38.18
N ALA A 5 11.99 1.68 -37.38
CA ALA A 5 12.31 0.95 -36.17
C ALA A 5 11.24 1.26 -35.11
N ALA A 6 10.55 0.21 -34.66
CA ALA A 6 9.60 0.27 -33.57
C ALA A 6 10.32 0.60 -32.26
N THR A 7 9.94 1.70 -31.64
CA THR A 7 10.38 2.09 -30.29
C THR A 7 9.74 1.16 -29.26
N ALA A 8 10.56 0.48 -28.46
CA ALA A 8 10.09 -0.27 -27.28
C ALA A 8 9.51 0.70 -26.23
N PRO A 9 8.50 0.29 -25.43
CA PRO A 9 7.95 1.18 -24.41
C PRO A 9 8.94 1.32 -23.24
N ALA A 10 9.10 2.57 -22.80
CA ALA A 10 9.95 2.94 -21.68
C ALA A 10 9.45 2.36 -20.36
N ALA A 11 10.36 1.82 -19.55
CA ALA A 11 10.15 1.31 -18.19
C ALA A 11 9.70 2.40 -17.16
N GLY A 12 9.33 3.60 -17.62
CA GLY A 12 8.90 4.72 -16.76
C GLY A 12 7.39 4.78 -16.48
N ALA A 13 6.54 4.17 -17.31
CA ALA A 13 5.09 4.34 -17.19
C ALA A 13 4.46 3.58 -16.00
N VAL A 14 5.09 2.50 -15.54
CA VAL A 14 4.57 1.67 -14.44
C VAL A 14 4.92 2.22 -13.05
N ALA A 15 6.00 2.99 -12.94
CA ALA A 15 6.40 3.62 -11.68
C ALA A 15 5.46 4.77 -11.29
N SER A 16 5.03 5.57 -12.27
CA SER A 16 4.14 6.73 -12.05
C SER A 16 2.75 6.33 -11.55
N ALA A 17 2.17 5.24 -12.07
CA ALA A 17 0.81 4.83 -11.69
C ALA A 17 0.65 4.42 -10.21
N SER A 18 1.74 4.02 -9.54
CA SER A 18 1.72 3.70 -8.11
C SER A 18 2.09 4.88 -7.21
N ALA A 19 2.84 5.85 -7.73
CA ALA A 19 3.22 7.07 -7.01
C ALA A 19 2.05 8.06 -6.87
N ASP A 20 1.07 8.00 -7.77
CA ASP A 20 -0.08 8.90 -7.80
C ASP A 20 -1.27 8.43 -6.94
N MET A 21 -1.18 7.28 -6.26
CA MET A 21 -2.26 6.80 -5.41
C MET A 21 -2.32 7.58 -4.09
N GLY A 22 -3.49 8.13 -3.78
CA GLY A 22 -3.76 8.70 -2.46
C GLY A 22 -3.69 7.65 -1.35
N ILE A 23 -3.42 8.09 -0.11
CA ILE A 23 -3.24 7.22 1.05
C ILE A 23 -4.42 6.26 1.25
N GLU A 24 -5.65 6.74 1.14
CA GLU A 24 -6.86 5.91 1.27
C GLU A 24 -6.89 4.77 0.24
N ALA A 25 -6.47 5.05 -1.01
CA ALA A 25 -6.39 4.04 -2.05
C ALA A 25 -5.29 3.01 -1.77
N ILE A 26 -4.16 3.45 -1.19
CA ILE A 26 -3.10 2.55 -0.75
C ILE A 26 -3.62 1.65 0.38
N MET A 27 -4.27 2.20 1.40
CA MET A 27 -4.81 1.41 2.52
C MET A 27 -5.83 0.37 2.02
N ALA A 28 -6.77 0.80 1.15
CA ALA A 28 -7.76 -0.09 0.57
C ALA A 28 -7.13 -1.26 -0.21
N ARG A 29 -6.10 -0.99 -1.00
CA ARG A 29 -5.48 -2.00 -1.89
C ARG A 29 -4.45 -2.88 -1.21
N ARG A 30 -3.78 -2.38 -0.17
CA ARG A 30 -2.61 -3.04 0.44
C ARG A 30 -2.88 -3.58 1.84
N CYS A 31 -3.91 -3.11 2.54
CA CYS A 31 -4.16 -3.44 3.94
C CYS A 31 -5.50 -4.15 4.16
N VAL A 32 -6.58 -3.64 3.55
CA VAL A 32 -7.96 -4.02 3.89
C VAL A 32 -8.27 -5.51 3.66
N SER A 33 -7.70 -6.14 2.63
CA SER A 33 -7.99 -7.56 2.34
C SER A 33 -7.67 -8.51 3.50
N CYS A 34 -6.72 -8.14 4.37
CA CYS A 34 -6.37 -8.88 5.57
C CYS A 34 -6.90 -8.22 6.85
N HIS A 35 -6.93 -6.89 6.89
CA HIS A 35 -7.27 -6.07 8.05
C HIS A 35 -8.69 -5.49 7.97
N ALA A 36 -9.68 -6.35 7.73
CA ALA A 36 -11.10 -5.98 7.70
C ALA A 36 -11.91 -6.78 8.71
N ALA A 37 -13.11 -6.31 9.05
CA ALA A 37 -14.09 -7.07 9.83
C ALA A 37 -14.40 -8.43 9.19
N GLN A 38 -14.37 -8.50 7.86
CA GLN A 38 -14.48 -9.72 7.08
C GLN A 38 -13.32 -9.80 6.07
N PRO A 39 -12.17 -10.39 6.45
CA PRO A 39 -11.04 -10.51 5.54
C PRO A 39 -11.38 -11.34 4.31
N THR A 40 -10.81 -10.94 3.17
CA THR A 40 -10.98 -11.63 1.88
C THR A 40 -9.71 -12.36 1.45
N GLN A 41 -8.56 -12.04 2.06
CA GLN A 41 -7.31 -12.74 1.81
C GLN A 41 -7.38 -14.17 2.38
N ALA A 42 -7.14 -15.16 1.53
CA ALA A 42 -7.04 -16.55 1.94
C ALA A 42 -6.00 -16.73 3.05
N GLY A 43 -6.36 -17.49 4.08
CA GLY A 43 -5.53 -17.70 5.29
C GLY A 43 -5.88 -16.78 6.46
N PHE A 44 -6.76 -15.79 6.27
CA PHE A 44 -7.23 -14.91 7.33
C PHE A 44 -8.73 -15.11 7.58
N ALA A 45 -9.08 -15.74 8.70
CA ALA A 45 -10.48 -15.86 9.13
C ALA A 45 -10.98 -14.60 9.84
N GLN A 46 -10.07 -13.79 10.39
CA GLN A 46 -10.31 -12.56 11.14
C GLN A 46 -9.12 -11.60 10.95
N ALA A 47 -9.32 -10.31 11.22
CA ALA A 47 -8.26 -9.33 11.15
C ALA A 47 -7.07 -9.70 12.08
N PRO A 48 -5.82 -9.70 11.58
CA PRO A 48 -4.65 -10.00 12.40
C PRO A 48 -4.57 -9.10 13.63
N LYS A 49 -4.43 -9.71 14.80
CA LYS A 49 -4.35 -9.00 16.09
C LYS A 49 -5.55 -8.09 16.39
N GLY A 50 -6.69 -8.31 15.72
CA GLY A 50 -7.88 -7.46 15.85
C GLY A 50 -7.73 -6.07 15.24
N VAL A 51 -6.70 -5.83 14.41
CA VAL A 51 -6.44 -4.53 13.77
C VAL A 51 -7.28 -4.43 12.49
N MET A 52 -8.32 -3.61 12.51
CA MET A 52 -9.12 -3.27 11.34
C MET A 52 -8.63 -1.95 10.72
N LEU A 53 -8.71 -1.83 9.40
CA LEU A 53 -8.18 -0.70 8.61
C LEU A 53 -9.13 -0.35 7.45
N GLU A 54 -10.43 -0.44 7.66
CA GLU A 54 -11.46 -0.13 6.65
C GLU A 54 -11.83 1.36 6.62
N THR A 55 -11.65 2.07 7.74
CA THR A 55 -12.01 3.49 7.84
C THR A 55 -10.81 4.39 8.12
N VAL A 56 -10.96 5.67 7.79
CA VAL A 56 -9.94 6.71 8.05
C VAL A 56 -9.62 6.79 9.55
N GLU A 57 -10.63 6.69 10.41
CA GLU A 57 -10.48 6.70 11.86
C GLU A 57 -9.61 5.54 12.33
N GLN A 58 -9.83 4.34 11.80
CA GLN A 58 -9.04 3.16 12.10
C GLN A 58 -7.59 3.30 11.60
N HIS A 59 -7.38 3.88 10.41
CA HIS A 59 -6.03 4.17 9.92
C HIS A 59 -5.30 5.13 10.87
N ARG A 60 -5.97 6.21 11.29
CA ARG A 60 -5.41 7.20 12.22
C ARG A 60 -5.09 6.59 13.58
N GLN A 61 -5.99 5.76 14.12
CA GLN A 61 -5.79 5.04 15.38
C GLN A 61 -4.53 4.16 15.35
N HIS A 62 -4.21 3.58 14.19
CA HIS A 62 -3.08 2.68 14.01
C HIS A 62 -1.88 3.29 13.26
N ALA A 63 -1.91 4.60 12.97
CA ALA A 63 -0.99 5.23 12.00
C ALA A 63 0.49 5.02 12.34
N ALA A 64 0.87 5.15 13.62
CA ALA A 64 2.24 4.91 14.06
C ALA A 64 2.71 3.48 13.76
N LYS A 65 1.84 2.49 14.02
CA LYS A 65 2.17 1.07 13.82
C LYS A 65 2.17 0.69 12.34
N ILE A 66 1.27 1.28 11.55
CA ILE A 66 1.26 1.12 10.10
C ILE A 66 2.59 1.63 9.53
N ALA A 67 2.99 2.86 9.89
CA ALA A 67 4.25 3.42 9.40
C ALA A 67 5.48 2.59 9.79
N GLU A 68 5.58 2.15 11.04
CA GLU A 68 6.65 1.27 11.53
C GLU A 68 6.75 -0.04 10.73
N THR A 69 5.62 -0.71 10.54
CA THR A 69 5.59 -2.03 9.86
C THR A 69 5.78 -1.93 8.35
N VAL A 70 5.35 -0.84 7.74
CA VAL A 70 5.58 -0.56 6.31
C VAL A 70 7.04 -0.17 6.05
N ALA A 71 7.62 0.70 6.90
CA ALA A 71 9.01 1.13 6.78
C ALA A 71 10.01 -0.03 6.98
N SER A 72 9.71 -0.92 7.93
CA SER A 72 10.50 -2.15 8.16
C SER A 72 10.28 -3.24 7.10
N ARG A 73 9.38 -3.01 6.13
CA ARG A 73 8.94 -3.99 5.13
C ARG A 73 8.34 -5.28 5.74
N TYR A 74 7.94 -5.22 7.01
CA TYR A 74 7.24 -6.32 7.65
C TYR A 74 5.85 -6.50 7.04
N MET A 75 5.14 -5.38 6.84
CA MET A 75 3.86 -5.34 6.15
C MET A 75 3.99 -4.71 4.75
N PRO A 76 3.19 -5.17 3.77
CA PRO A 76 2.33 -6.36 3.81
C PRO A 76 3.17 -7.66 3.91
N ILE A 77 2.66 -8.70 4.58
CA ILE A 77 3.38 -9.99 4.77
C ILE A 77 3.87 -10.48 3.41
N GLY A 78 5.18 -10.74 3.29
CA GLY A 78 5.79 -11.24 2.05
C GLY A 78 5.53 -10.35 0.81
N ASN A 79 5.13 -9.09 1.01
CA ASN A 79 4.63 -8.19 -0.02
C ASN A 79 3.47 -8.79 -0.86
N LEU A 80 2.61 -9.61 -0.26
CA LEU A 80 1.53 -10.34 -0.95
C LEU A 80 0.62 -9.44 -1.80
N THR A 81 0.38 -8.20 -1.36
CA THR A 81 -0.46 -7.24 -2.08
C THR A 81 0.32 -6.42 -3.12
N GLY A 82 1.61 -6.68 -3.33
CA GLY A 82 2.43 -5.96 -4.30
C GLY A 82 2.63 -4.48 -3.99
N MET A 83 2.81 -4.11 -2.71
CA MET A 83 3.07 -2.72 -2.34
C MET A 83 4.40 -2.26 -2.95
N THR A 84 4.40 -1.09 -3.61
CA THR A 84 5.60 -0.53 -4.23
C THR A 84 6.41 0.30 -3.25
N ASP A 85 7.66 0.58 -3.57
CA ASP A 85 8.50 1.43 -2.70
C ASP A 85 8.01 2.88 -2.65
N ALA A 86 7.38 3.37 -3.73
CA ALA A 86 6.71 4.68 -3.74
C ALA A 86 5.51 4.71 -2.77
N GLU A 87 4.69 3.66 -2.78
CA GLU A 87 3.56 3.55 -1.85
C GLU A 87 4.01 3.43 -0.39
N ARG A 88 5.12 2.71 -0.11
CA ARG A 88 5.70 2.66 1.24
C ARG A 88 6.13 4.04 1.71
N ALA A 89 6.83 4.78 0.85
CA ALA A 89 7.29 6.13 1.16
C ALA A 89 6.10 7.06 1.43
N ALA A 90 5.02 6.95 0.65
CA ALA A 90 3.79 7.70 0.86
C ALA A 90 3.17 7.41 2.24
N VAL A 91 3.03 6.14 2.62
CA VAL A 91 2.46 5.75 3.92
C VAL A 91 3.33 6.23 5.09
N ALA A 92 4.65 6.08 4.99
CA ALA A 92 5.57 6.58 6.02
C ALA A 92 5.51 8.11 6.15
N GLY A 93 5.45 8.83 5.01
CA GLY A 93 5.33 10.28 4.97
C GLY A 93 3.99 10.79 5.53
N TRP A 94 2.89 10.09 5.23
CA TRP A 94 1.57 10.41 5.75
C TRP A 94 1.53 10.39 7.28
N TYR A 95 2.13 9.39 7.93
CA TYR A 95 2.22 9.38 9.39
C TYR A 95 2.95 10.61 9.95
N ALA A 96 4.04 11.05 9.31
CA ALA A 96 4.76 12.26 9.72
C ALA A 96 3.95 13.56 9.52
N THR A 97 2.82 13.53 8.79
CA THR A 97 1.86 14.65 8.72
C THR A 97 0.84 14.63 9.85
N LEU A 98 0.56 13.47 10.45
CA LEU A 98 -0.37 13.31 11.57
C LEU A 98 0.28 13.56 12.93
N ALA A 99 1.59 13.32 13.04
CA ALA A 99 2.36 13.51 14.27
C ALA A 99 2.79 14.99 14.50
N ARG A 100 2.29 15.92 13.68
CA ARG A 100 2.56 17.36 13.77
C ARG A 100 1.44 18.11 14.46
#